data_AF-A0A3C0GM93-F1
#
_entry.id   AF-A0A3C0GM93-F1
#
_cell.length_a   1.000
_cell.length_b   1.000
_cell.length_c   1.000
_cell.angle_alpha   90.00
_cell.angle_beta   90.00
_cell.angle_gamma   90.00
#
_symmetry.space_group_name_H-M   'P 1'
#
loop_
_entity.id
_entity.type
_entity.pdbx_description
1 polymer ?
#
loop_
_entity_poly.entity_id
_entity_poly.type
_entity_poly.pdbx_seq_one_letter_code
_entity_poly.pdbx_strand_id
1 'polypeptide(L)' 'MKKNKRQSQTSKIIQHRYDNPHDTLQQIGNAFKVSRQYIYKVLKQNNVPSLRAKRMKDARHCKICGELSTKLVHDG' A
#
# COMPACT_ATOMS: atom_id res chain seq x y z
N MET A 1 26.17 -21.47 -5.77
CA MET A 1 26.47 -20.03 -5.55
C MET A 1 25.16 -19.23 -5.59
N LYS A 2 24.65 -18.74 -4.44
CA LYS A 2 23.44 -17.90 -4.41
C LYS A 2 23.83 -16.48 -4.82
N LYS A 3 23.45 -16.05 -6.04
CA LYS A 3 23.72 -14.69 -6.51
C LYS A 3 22.92 -13.71 -5.63
N ASN A 4 23.59 -12.95 -4.77
CA ASN A 4 22.98 -11.84 -4.02
C ASN A 4 22.51 -10.77 -5.01
N LYS A 5 21.27 -10.89 -5.49
CA LYS A 5 20.65 -9.95 -6.43
C LYS A 5 20.33 -8.68 -5.65
N ARG A 6 21.21 -7.67 -5.71
CA ARG A 6 20.95 -6.34 -5.16
C ARG A 6 19.60 -5.86 -5.70
N GLN A 7 18.63 -5.67 -4.82
CA GLN A 7 17.32 -5.16 -5.22
C GLN A 7 17.50 -3.75 -5.80
N SER A 8 16.93 -3.53 -6.99
CA SER A 8 16.92 -2.21 -7.61
C SER A 8 16.06 -1.25 -6.77
N GLN A 9 16.35 0.04 -6.86
CA GLN A 9 15.54 1.07 -6.20
C GLN A 9 14.06 0.98 -6.60
N THR A 10 13.79 0.64 -7.86
CA THR A 10 12.45 0.38 -8.41
C THR A 10 11.74 -0.75 -7.67
N SER A 11 12.40 -1.89 -7.44
CA SER A 11 11.80 -3.02 -6.70
C SER A 11 11.44 -2.63 -5.27
N LYS A 12 12.25 -1.79 -4.62
CA LYS A 12 11.97 -1.31 -3.26
C LYS A 12 10.77 -0.34 -3.22
N ILE A 13 10.63 0.53 -4.22
CA ILE A 13 9.47 1.43 -4.34
C ILE A 13 8.18 0.63 -4.53
N ILE A 14 8.22 -0.41 -5.37
CA ILE A 14 7.08 -1.30 -5.60
C ILE A 14 6.71 -2.03 -4.31
N GLN A 15 7.71 -2.59 -3.61
CA GLN A 15 7.49 -3.27 -2.34
C GLN A 15 6.85 -2.33 -1.31
N HIS A 16 7.40 -1.11 -1.14
CA HIS A 16 6.85 -0.11 -0.24
C HIS A 16 5.39 0.22 -0.54
N ARG A 17 4.99 0.24 -1.82
CA ARG A 17 3.61 0.51 -2.22
C ARG A 17 2.63 -0.58 -1.79
N TYR A 18 3.07 -1.84 -1.73
CA TYR A 18 2.27 -2.95 -1.21
C TYR A 18 2.25 -2.98 0.31
N ASP A 19 3.40 -2.71 0.94
CA ASP A 19 3.51 -2.68 2.41
C ASP A 19 2.73 -1.50 3.01
N ASN A 20 2.65 -0.38 2.29
CA ASN A 20 2.00 0.87 2.73
C ASN A 20 0.94 1.33 1.70
N PRO A 21 -0.18 0.60 1.55
CA PRO A 21 -1.16 0.87 0.51
C PRO A 21 -1.90 2.20 0.70
N HIS A 22 -1.84 2.81 1.88
CA HIS A 22 -2.49 4.08 2.18
C HIS A 22 -1.61 5.31 1.95
N ASP A 23 -0.32 5.12 1.70
CA ASP A 23 0.60 6.23 1.47
C ASP A 23 0.28 6.96 0.18
N THR A 24 0.38 8.29 0.23
CA THR A 24 0.34 9.14 -0.95
C THR A 24 1.65 9.02 -1.72
N LEU A 25 1.61 9.28 -3.03
CA LEU A 25 2.81 9.29 -3.86
C LEU A 25 3.88 10.27 -3.38
N GLN A 26 3.49 11.36 -2.70
CA GLN A 26 4.42 12.30 -2.08
C GLN A 26 5.15 11.69 -0.88
N GLN A 27 4.43 10.96 -0.02
CA GLN A 27 5.04 10.27 1.13
C GLN A 27 6.03 9.20 0.68
N ILE A 28 5.67 8.42 -0.34
CA ILE A 28 6.58 7.45 -0.96
C ILE A 28 7.79 8.19 -1.56
N GLY A 29 7.58 9.29 -2.29
CA GLY A 29 8.68 10.09 -2.85
C GLY A 29 9.66 10.59 -1.79
N ASN A 30 9.15 11.10 -0.67
CA ASN A 30 9.96 11.58 0.45
C ASN A 30 10.79 10.44 1.08
N ALA A 31 10.22 9.26 1.27
CA ALA A 31 10.92 8.09 1.82
C ALA A 31 12.09 7.63 0.93
N PHE A 32 11.94 7.75 -0.39
CA PHE A 32 12.97 7.37 -1.36
C PHE A 32 13.82 8.54 -1.87
N LYS A 33 13.61 9.76 -1.35
CA LYS A 33 14.26 11.02 -1.79
C LYS A 33 14.16 11.25 -3.31
N VAL A 34 12.99 10.99 -3.89
CA VAL A 34 12.70 11.16 -5.33
C VAL A 34 11.41 11.95 -5.54
N SER A 35 11.23 12.50 -6.73
CA SER A 35 10.04 13.29 -7.04
C SER A 35 8.77 12.42 -7.09
N ARG A 36 7.63 13.02 -6.74
CA ARG A 36 6.30 12.39 -6.88
C ARG A 36 6.05 11.88 -8.30
N GLN A 37 6.49 12.63 -9.32
CA GLN A 37 6.33 12.26 -10.72
C GLN A 37 7.12 10.99 -11.07
N TYR A 38 8.32 10.83 -10.51
CA TYR A 38 9.12 9.62 -10.67
C TYR A 38 8.42 8.40 -10.06
N ILE A 39 7.87 8.50 -8.86
CA ILE A 39 7.09 7.41 -8.24
C ILE A 39 5.90 7.04 -9.13
N TYR A 40 5.14 8.01 -9.62
CA TYR A 40 4.01 7.76 -10.51
C TYR A 40 4.44 6.99 -11.77
N LYS A 41 5.54 7.40 -12.40
CA LYS A 41 6.11 6.73 -13.59
C LYS A 41 6.49 5.29 -13.28
N VAL A 42 7.21 5.05 -12.19
CA VAL A 42 7.62 3.71 -11.75
C VAL A 42 6.43 2.79 -11.54
N LEU A 43 5.40 3.24 -10.81
CA LEU A 43 4.23 2.42 -10.52
C LEU A 43 3.45 2.13 -11.81
N LYS A 44 3.26 3.13 -12.68
CA LYS A 44 2.56 2.96 -13.97
C LYS A 44 3.28 1.98 -14.89
N GLN A 45 4.61 2.08 -15.01
CA GLN A 45 5.40 1.19 -15.88
C GLN A 45 5.39 -0.27 -15.43
N ASN A 46 5.15 -0.53 -14.13
CA ASN A 46 5.16 -1.87 -13.55
C ASN A 46 3.74 -2.39 -13.23
N ASN A 47 2.69 -1.73 -13.73
CA ASN A 47 1.28 -2.08 -13.46
C ASN A 47 0.92 -2.14 -11.96
N VAL A 48 1.55 -1.29 -11.15
CA VAL A 48 1.29 -1.19 -9.71
C VAL A 48 0.29 -0.06 -9.43
N PRO A 49 -0.67 -0.24 -8.50
CA PRO A 49 -1.64 0.80 -8.16
C PRO A 49 -0.97 2.10 -7.69
N SER A 50 -1.23 3.20 -8.40
CA SER A 50 -0.75 4.54 -8.04
C SER A 50 -1.71 5.28 -7.10
N LEU A 51 -2.98 4.87 -7.07
CA LEU A 51 -3.98 5.39 -6.14
C LEU A 51 -3.82 4.73 -4.78
N ARG A 52 -3.88 5.52 -3.70
CA ARG A 52 -3.93 4.99 -2.33
C ARG A 52 -5.19 4.16 -2.10
N ALA A 53 -5.06 3.07 -1.36
CA ALA A 53 -6.20 2.28 -0.89
C ALA A 53 -7.10 3.15 0.01
N LYS A 54 -8.42 2.98 -0.13
CA LYS A 54 -9.38 3.64 0.76
C LYS A 54 -9.16 3.10 2.19
N ARG A 55 -9.07 4.01 3.16
CA ARG A 55 -9.19 3.61 4.57
C ARG A 55 -10.67 3.28 4.80
N MET A 56 -10.97 2.10 5.31
CA MET A 56 -12.34 1.80 5.75
C MET A 56 -12.64 2.69 6.96
N LYS A 57 -13.39 3.78 6.75
CA LYS A 57 -13.84 4.66 7.83
C LYS A 57 -14.95 4.01 8.66
N ASP A 58 -15.66 3.05 8.08
CA ASP A 58 -16.91 2.52 8.62
C ASP A 58 -16.78 1.07 9.09
N ALA A 59 -15.57 0.63 9.45
CA ALA A 59 -15.44 -0.57 10.25
C ALA A 59 -16.23 -0.33 11.55
N ARG A 60 -17.44 -0.88 11.63
CA ARG A 60 -18.25 -0.90 12.85
C ARG A 60 -17.53 -1.85 13.80
N HIS A 61 -16.62 -1.29 14.59
CA HIS A 61 -16.07 -1.98 15.74
C HIS A 61 -17.22 -2.15 16.73
N CYS A 62 -17.41 -3.36 17.26
CA CYS A 62 -18.38 -3.55 18.31
C CYS A 62 -17.95 -2.70 19.53
N LYS A 63 -18.75 -1.72 19.95
CA LYS A 63 -18.42 -0.83 21.08
C LYS A 63 -18.34 -1.56 22.44
N ILE A 64 -18.74 -2.83 22.49
CA ILE A 64 -18.74 -3.66 23.69
C ILE A 64 -17.46 -4.52 23.77
N CYS A 65 -17.00 -5.12 22.66
CA CYS A 65 -15.85 -6.02 22.66
C CYS A 65 -14.64 -5.53 21.83
N GLY A 66 -14.74 -4.42 21.10
CA GLY A 66 -13.62 -3.84 20.35
C GLY A 66 -13.20 -4.59 19.08
N GLU A 67 -13.73 -5.79 18.83
CA GLU A 67 -13.43 -6.56 17.62
C GLU A 67 -14.08 -5.96 16.36
N LEU A 68 -13.36 -6.09 15.24
CA LEU A 68 -13.83 -5.79 13.91
C LEU A 68 -14.98 -6.76 13.59
N SER A 69 -16.23 -6.29 13.58
CA SER A 69 -17.37 -7.15 13.27
C SER A 69 -17.33 -7.53 11.78
N THR A 70 -16.68 -8.64 11.44
CA THR A 70 -16.64 -9.23 10.10
C THR A 70 -17.80 -10.18 9.82
N LYS A 71 -18.78 -10.29 10.74
CA LYS A 71 -20.00 -11.07 10.50
C LYS A 71 -20.84 -10.38 9.42
N LEU A 72 -20.54 -10.73 8.17
CA LEU A 72 -21.54 -10.87 7.12
C LEU A 72 -22.72 -11.63 7.76
N VAL A 73 -23.79 -10.90 8.01
CA VAL A 73 -25.08 -11.50 8.33
C VAL A 73 -25.41 -12.49 7.22
N HIS A 74 -25.42 -13.78 7.53
CA HIS A 74 -26.14 -14.74 6.71
C HIS A 74 -27.60 -14.57 7.09
N ASP A 75 -28.40 -14.04 6.15
CA ASP A 75 -29.86 -14.09 6.18
C ASP A 75 -30.30 -15.55 6.41
N GLY A 76 -31.13 -15.73 7.44
CA GLY A 76 -31.87 -16.95 7.75
C GLY A 76 -33.21 -16.58 8.33
#